data_AF-A0A7H0GHE8-F1
#
_entry.id   AF-A0A7H0GHE8-F1
#
_cell.length_a   1.000
_cell.length_b   1.000
_cell.length_c   1.000
_cell.angle_alpha   90.00
_cell.angle_beta   90.00
_cell.angle_gamma   90.00
#
_symmetry.space_group_name_H-M   'P 1'
#
loop_
_entity.id
_entity.type
_entity.pdbx_description
1 polymer ?
#
loop_
_entity_poly.entity_id
_entity_poly.type
_entity_poly.pdbx_seq_one_letter_code
_entity_poly.pdbx_strand_id
1 'polypeptide(L)' 'MNLFDFNLLAGSLALFLLVGGYAWREHGAAIACMFAGVIGLLLLILYNLRASAG' A
#
# COMPACT_ATOMS: atom_id res chain seq x y z
N MET A 1 -12.07 -12.18 2.98
CA MET A 1 -10.73 -12.24 3.59
C MET A 1 -10.89 -12.26 5.11
N ASN A 2 -10.13 -13.07 5.84
CA ASN A 2 -10.15 -13.00 7.30
C ASN A 2 -9.55 -11.66 7.76
N LEU A 3 -10.04 -11.14 8.88
CA LEU A 3 -9.60 -9.86 9.46
C LEU A 3 -8.08 -9.82 9.68
N PHE A 4 -7.50 -10.99 9.96
CA PHE A 4 -6.08 -11.18 10.17
C PHE A 4 -5.25 -10.88 8.90
N ASP A 5 -5.68 -11.39 7.74
CA ASP A 5 -4.98 -11.17 6.47
C ASP A 5 -5.01 -9.69 6.09
N PHE A 6 -6.14 -9.02 6.32
CA PHE A 6 -6.29 -7.59 6.05
C PHE A 6 -5.36 -6.74 6.93
N ASN A 7 -5.29 -7.05 8.24
CA ASN A 7 -4.43 -6.33 9.17
C ASN A 7 -2.94 -6.54 8.86
N LEU A 8 -2.55 -7.75 8.45
CA LEU A 8 -1.17 -8.06 8.09
C LEU A 8 -0.74 -7.30 6.82
N LEU A 9 -1.64 -7.19 5.85
CA LEU A 9 -1.43 -6.46 4.60
C LEU A 9 -1.40 -4.95 4.84
N ALA A 10 -2.32 -4.43 5.66
CA ALA A 10 -2.36 -3.02 6.06
C ALA A 10 -1.12 -2.60 6.86
N GLY A 11 -0.66 -3.45 7.79
CA GLY A 11 0.56 -3.19 8.57
C GLY A 11 1.82 -3.17 7.71
N SER A 12 1.96 -4.13 6.78
CA SER A 12 3.08 -4.17 5.84
C SER A 12 3.11 -2.93 4.94
N LEU A 13 1.93 -2.45 4.52
CA LEU A 13 1.78 -1.23 3.73
C LEU A 13 2.12 0.04 4.51
N ALA A 14 1.69 0.12 5.77
CA ALA A 14 2.02 1.24 6.64
C ALA A 14 3.54 1.38 6.81
N LEU A 15 4.24 0.26 7.03
CA LEU A 15 5.71 0.25 7.09
C LEU A 15 6.34 0.65 5.76
N PHE A 16 5.81 0.17 4.63
CA PHE A 16 6.33 0.52 3.31
C PHE A 16 6.19 2.01 3.00
N LEU A 17 5.04 2.61 3.32
CA LEU A 17 4.81 4.05 3.15
C LEU A 17 5.62 4.89 4.14
N LEU A 18 5.82 4.41 5.37
CA LEU A 18 6.62 5.09 6.38
C LEU A 18 8.11 5.12 5.98
N VAL A 19 8.67 3.97 5.60
CA VAL A 19 10.07 3.86 5.16
C VAL A 19 10.27 4.57 3.82
N GLY A 20 9.35 4.37 2.87
CA GLY A 20 9.38 5.03 1.57
C GLY A 20 9.24 6.55 1.66
N GLY A 21 8.39 7.06 2.55
CA GLY A 21 8.22 8.49 2.81
C GLY A 21 9.42 9.13 3.52
N TYR A 22 10.08 8.39 4.41
CA TYR A 22 11.32 8.85 5.02
C TYR A 22 12.46 8.93 4.00
N ALA A 23 12.61 7.89 3.16
CA ALA A 23 13.59 7.86 2.08
C ALA A 23 13.32 8.92 0.98
N TRP A 24 12.05 9.28 0.74
CA TRP A 24 11.67 10.35 -0.17
C TRP A 24 12.20 11.70 0.25
N ARG A 25 12.23 11.95 1.56
CA ARG A 25 12.72 13.22 2.09
C ARG A 25 14.21 13.41 1.83
N GLU A 26 14.96 12.34 1.59
CA GLU A 26 16.39 12.37 1.29
C GLU A 26 16.73 12.21 -0.21
N HIS A 27 15.96 11.45 -0.99
CA HIS A 27 16.26 11.18 -2.40
C HIS A 27 15.02 11.29 -3.32
N GLY A 28 15.02 12.24 -4.26
CA GLY A 28 13.95 12.48 -5.23
C GLY A 28 13.61 11.30 -6.18
N ALA A 29 14.38 10.21 -6.15
CA ALA A 29 14.04 8.96 -6.85
C ALA A 29 12.92 8.16 -6.14
N ALA A 30 12.66 8.41 -4.86
CA ALA A 30 11.57 7.76 -4.13
C ALA A 30 10.18 8.14 -4.66
N ILE A 31 10.12 9.16 -5.53
CA ILE A 31 8.88 9.68 -6.10
C ILE A 31 8.08 8.61 -6.83
N ALA A 32 8.75 7.88 -7.71
CA ALA A 32 8.15 6.80 -8.46
C ALA A 32 7.74 5.62 -7.57
N CYS A 33 8.52 5.33 -6.52
CA CYS A 33 8.29 4.19 -5.64
C CYS A 33 7.05 4.40 -4.76
N MET A 34 6.84 5.62 -4.25
CA MET A 34 5.64 5.96 -3.48
C MET A 34 4.39 5.96 -4.36
N PHE A 35 4.45 6.50 -5.58
CA PHE A 35 3.32 6.44 -6.52
C PHE A 35 2.96 5.00 -6.88
N ALA A 36 3.94 4.14 -7.13
CA ALA A 36 3.71 2.72 -7.38
C ALA A 36 3.06 2.03 -6.17
N GLY A 37 3.52 2.34 -4.94
CA GLY A 37 2.93 1.84 -3.70
C GLY A 37 1.46 2.25 -3.52
N VAL A 38 1.15 3.53 -3.74
CA VAL A 38 -0.22 4.07 -3.64
C VAL A 38 -1.15 3.47 -4.69
N ILE A 39 -0.69 3.34 -5.94
CA ILE A 39 -1.47 2.73 -7.02
C ILE A 39 -1.73 1.25 -6.73
N GLY A 40 -0.71 0.50 -6.28
CA GLY A 40 -0.86 -0.90 -5.87
C GLY A 40 -1.89 -1.07 -4.76
N LEU A 41 -1.87 -0.16 -3.78
CA LEU A 41 -2.85 -0.09 -2.69
C LEU A 41 -4.27 0.14 -3.20
N LEU A 42 -4.43 1.11 -4.10
CA LEU A 42 -5.73 1.48 -4.65
C LEU A 42 -6.35 0.30 -5.43
N LEU A 43 -5.53 -0.38 -6.25
CA LEU A 43 -5.96 -1.56 -6.98
C LEU A 43 -6.33 -2.73 -6.06
N LEU A 44 -5.58 -2.94 -4.98
CA LEU A 44 -5.84 -4.02 -4.03
C LEU A 44 -7.11 -3.77 -3.22
N ILE A 45 -7.40 -2.51 -2.86
CA ILE A 45 -8.67 -2.11 -2.23
C ILE A 45 -9.83 -2.31 -3.21
N LEU A 46 -9.70 -1.84 -4.45
CA LEU A 46 -10.73 -2.01 -5.49
C LEU A 46 -11.01 -3.48 -5.79
N TYR A 47 -9.96 -4.32 -5.82
CA TYR A 47 -10.09 -5.76 -6.00
C TYR A 47 -10.84 -6.40 -4.83
N ASN A 48 -10.52 -6.03 -3.60
CA ASN A 48 -11.22 -6.55 -2.42
C ASN A 48 -12.68 -6.11 -2.34
N LEU A 49 -12.98 -4.85 -2.69
CA LEU A 49 -14.37 -4.37 -2.81
C LEU A 49 -15.13 -5.16 -3.87
N ARG A 50 -14.53 -5.40 -5.04
CA ARG A 50 -15.16 -6.21 -6.09
C ARG A 50 -15.35 -7.66 -5.68
N ALA A 51 -14.36 -8.26 -5.03
CA ALA A 51 -14.43 -9.63 -4.53
C ALA A 51 -15.42 -9.80 -3.37
N SER A 52 -15.72 -8.72 -2.62
CA SER A 52 -16.72 -8.73 -1.55
C SER A 52 -18.13 -8.37 -2.04
N ALA A 53 -18.26 -7.78 -3.23
CA ALA A 53 -19.53 -7.36 -3.81
C ALA A 53 -20.14 -8.41 -4.77
N GLY A 54 -19.43 -9.50 -5.06
CA GLY A 54 -19.93 -10.68 -5.79
C GLY A 54 -20.01 -11.88 -4.86
#